data_AF-A0A3P6T427-F1
#
_entry.id   AF-A0A3P6T427-F1
#
_cell.length_a   1.000
_cell.length_b   1.000
_cell.length_c   1.000
_cell.angle_alpha   90.00
_cell.angle_beta   90.00
_cell.angle_gamma   90.00
#
_symmetry.space_group_name_H-M   'P 1'
#
loop_
_entity.id
_entity.type
_entity.pdbx_description
1 polymer ?
#
loop_
_entity_poly.entity_id
_entity_poly.type
_entity_poly.pdbx_seq_one_letter_code
_entity_poly.pdbx_strand_id
1 'polypeptide(L)'
;MHVYVKISDTRQTRLNEALPELKIITDGRPLCKLNAKDLKISENILIKFMQKEITQEYEKKRENLCIYRDDDGLLRCKGRMQNCHLGKDIKEPIILPSKHPMTTLFIKEAHSRCGHQGVNCTLAGIRQRFWIPKGRQIVKNFIRKCIICKRWNGRPYFYPDSPPLPHSRIDPSRPFAHVGIDLAGPFRIVDSEKQQCKRWVMLATCMTTRAVHLEIVNNLSANETINAIRRLIARRGKPEIIISDNGTNFTLSNDILKDCENKIFCDKVEEFLTTEKVEWRFITPLSPWKGGFYERMIGIMKNVLRKFMNKRNIDERHFLTLVIETEAM
;
A
#
# COMPACT_ATOMS: atom_id res chain seq x y z
N MET A 1 4.94 -51.55 -11.40
CA MET A 1 5.00 -53.00 -11.24
C MET A 1 6.05 -53.72 -12.10
N HIS A 2 6.74 -53.08 -13.07
CA HIS A 2 7.81 -53.78 -13.81
C HIS A 2 9.22 -53.64 -13.24
N VAL A 3 9.49 -52.70 -12.32
CA VAL A 3 10.79 -52.64 -11.62
C VAL A 3 10.82 -53.65 -10.49
N TYR A 4 9.79 -53.70 -9.63
CA TYR A 4 9.71 -54.57 -8.45
C TYR A 4 9.87 -56.07 -8.76
N VAL A 5 9.19 -56.57 -9.80
CA VAL A 5 9.30 -57.97 -10.23
C VAL A 5 10.64 -58.25 -10.93
N LYS A 6 11.31 -57.21 -11.45
CA LYS A 6 12.65 -57.33 -12.08
C LYS A 6 13.80 -57.20 -11.07
N ILE A 7 13.54 -56.92 -9.80
CA ILE A 7 14.57 -56.87 -8.76
C ILE A 7 14.77 -58.27 -8.17
N SER A 8 16.01 -58.62 -7.82
CA SER A 8 16.31 -59.91 -7.18
C SER A 8 15.50 -60.12 -5.90
N ASP A 9 15.19 -61.36 -5.56
CA ASP A 9 14.41 -61.69 -4.35
C ASP A 9 15.01 -61.06 -3.10
N THR A 10 16.34 -61.09 -2.95
CA THR A 10 17.07 -60.39 -1.86
C THR A 10 16.78 -58.90 -1.77
N ARG A 11 16.61 -58.21 -2.90
CA ARG A 11 16.28 -56.78 -2.96
C ARG A 11 14.79 -56.53 -2.74
N GLN A 12 13.93 -57.45 -3.19
CA GLN A 12 12.50 -57.40 -2.90
C GLN A 12 12.24 -57.56 -1.39
N THR A 13 12.91 -58.50 -0.73
CA THR A 13 12.82 -58.68 0.73
C THR A 13 13.28 -57.43 1.47
N ARG A 14 14.45 -56.88 1.10
CA ARG A 14 14.95 -55.61 1.66
C ARG A 14 13.99 -54.44 1.45
N LEU A 15 13.36 -54.35 0.28
CA LEU A 15 12.43 -53.27 -0.02
C LEU A 15 11.13 -53.40 0.79
N ASN A 16 10.63 -54.62 0.95
CA ASN A 16 9.47 -54.92 1.79
C ASN A 16 9.72 -54.71 3.28
N GLU A 17 10.94 -54.96 3.75
CA GLU A 17 11.35 -54.64 5.12
C GLU A 17 11.51 -53.14 5.33
N ALA A 18 12.08 -52.43 4.35
CA ALA A 18 12.32 -50.99 4.44
C ALA A 18 11.05 -50.14 4.27
N LEU A 19 10.10 -50.60 3.46
CA LEU A 19 8.84 -49.93 3.11
C LEU A 19 7.69 -50.97 3.09
N PRO A 20 7.25 -51.45 4.26
CA PRO A 20 6.18 -52.44 4.36
C PRO A 20 4.86 -51.99 3.72
N GLU A 21 4.65 -50.67 3.58
CA GLU A 21 3.49 -50.07 2.94
C GLU A 21 3.38 -50.40 1.44
N LEU A 22 4.48 -50.78 0.78
CA LEU A 22 4.47 -51.19 -0.62
C LEU A 22 3.62 -52.44 -0.88
N LYS A 23 3.41 -53.28 0.13
CA LYS A 23 2.53 -54.47 0.06
C LYS A 23 1.04 -54.13 -0.06
N ILE A 24 0.67 -52.91 0.32
CA ILE A 24 -0.71 -52.43 0.40
C ILE A 24 -1.10 -51.63 -0.86
N ILE A 25 -0.11 -51.26 -1.68
CA ILE A 25 -0.34 -50.54 -2.94
C ILE A 25 -1.12 -51.48 -3.86
N THR A 26 -2.35 -51.08 -4.20
CA THR A 26 -3.27 -51.86 -5.03
C THR A 26 -2.60 -52.36 -6.32
N ASP A 27 -2.71 -53.66 -6.58
CA ASP A 27 -2.14 -54.34 -7.77
C ASP A 27 -2.77 -53.89 -9.10
N GLY A 28 -3.88 -53.16 -9.06
CA GLY A 28 -4.56 -52.64 -10.24
C GLY A 28 -3.82 -51.46 -10.87
N ARG A 29 -3.24 -51.65 -12.06
CA ARG A 29 -2.81 -50.55 -12.92
C ARG A 29 -3.80 -50.28 -14.05
N PRO A 30 -3.87 -49.02 -14.54
CA PRO A 30 -2.98 -47.91 -14.17
C PRO A 30 -3.49 -47.16 -12.93
N LEU A 31 -2.60 -46.40 -12.28
CA LEU A 31 -2.92 -45.37 -11.28
C LEU A 31 -3.70 -44.21 -11.95
N CYS A 32 -4.81 -44.50 -12.61
CA CYS A 32 -5.60 -43.50 -13.34
C CYS A 32 -6.33 -42.54 -12.38
N LYS A 33 -6.49 -42.92 -11.12
CA LYS A 33 -7.14 -42.10 -10.08
C LYS A 33 -6.38 -42.25 -8.76
N LEU A 34 -5.72 -41.18 -8.32
CA LEU A 34 -5.17 -41.06 -6.96
C LEU A 34 -6.32 -41.16 -5.95
N ASN A 35 -6.27 -42.15 -5.06
CA ASN A 35 -7.26 -42.26 -3.99
C ASN A 35 -6.72 -41.60 -2.69
N ALA A 36 -7.62 -41.31 -1.73
CA ALA A 36 -7.23 -40.68 -0.47
C ALA A 36 -6.32 -41.56 0.41
N LYS A 37 -6.42 -42.89 0.29
CA LYS A 37 -5.55 -43.84 1.02
C LYS A 37 -4.13 -43.78 0.49
N ASP A 38 -3.94 -43.72 -0.83
CA ASP A 38 -2.65 -43.63 -1.49
C ASP A 38 -1.93 -42.35 -1.08
N LEU A 39 -2.65 -41.22 -1.06
CA LEU A 39 -2.12 -39.94 -0.58
C LEU A 39 -1.70 -40.02 0.89
N LYS A 40 -2.53 -40.64 1.74
CA LYS A 40 -2.22 -40.79 3.17
C LYS A 40 -0.99 -41.68 3.41
N ILE A 41 -0.90 -42.81 2.70
CA ILE A 41 0.25 -43.72 2.78
C ILE A 41 1.51 -43.00 2.30
N SER A 42 1.42 -42.30 1.16
CA SER A 42 2.55 -41.54 0.59
C SER A 42 3.03 -40.45 1.55
N GLU A 43 2.10 -39.70 2.14
CA GLU A 43 2.42 -38.66 3.15
C GLU A 43 3.10 -39.28 4.37
N ASN A 44 2.58 -40.39 4.91
CA ASN A 44 3.18 -41.09 6.05
C ASN A 44 4.61 -41.57 5.72
N ILE A 45 4.85 -42.14 4.54
CA ILE A 45 6.19 -42.57 4.09
C ILE A 45 7.15 -41.39 4.03
N LEU A 46 6.72 -40.25 3.46
CA LEU A 46 7.54 -39.04 3.40
C LEU A 46 7.88 -38.52 4.80
N ILE A 47 6.91 -38.51 5.71
CA ILE A 47 7.15 -38.07 7.09
C ILE A 47 8.10 -39.03 7.82
N LYS A 48 7.95 -40.36 7.67
CA LYS A 48 8.90 -41.33 8.22
C LYS A 48 10.32 -41.07 7.73
N PHE A 49 10.47 -40.78 6.44
CA PHE A 49 11.77 -40.44 5.87
C PHE A 49 12.35 -39.17 6.50
N MET A 50 11.55 -38.11 6.64
CA MET A 50 11.95 -36.89 7.34
C MET A 50 12.38 -37.16 8.79
N GLN A 51 11.67 -38.05 9.47
CA GLN A 51 11.94 -38.39 10.87
C GLN A 51 13.24 -39.19 11.06
N LYS A 52 13.84 -39.75 10.01
CA LYS A 52 15.19 -40.35 10.10
C LYS A 52 16.27 -39.31 10.41
N GLU A 53 16.05 -38.03 10.11
CA GLU A 53 16.96 -36.94 10.49
C GLU A 53 16.88 -36.59 11.97
N ILE A 54 15.88 -37.09 12.68
CA ILE A 54 15.73 -36.89 14.12
C ILE A 54 16.65 -37.89 14.83
N THR A 55 17.77 -37.39 15.34
CA THR A 55 18.75 -38.20 16.08
C THR A 55 18.28 -38.53 17.50
N GLN A 56 18.83 -39.57 18.12
CA GLN A 56 18.55 -39.88 19.54
C GLN A 56 18.90 -38.71 20.49
N GLU A 57 19.93 -37.93 20.17
CA GLU A 57 20.28 -36.71 20.92
C GLU A 57 19.16 -35.65 20.84
N TYR A 58 18.45 -35.60 19.71
CA TYR A 58 17.29 -34.73 19.52
C TYR A 58 16.11 -35.09 20.42
N GLU A 59 15.90 -36.40 20.65
CA GLU A 59 14.88 -36.95 21.54
C GLU A 59 15.24 -36.68 23.00
N LYS A 60 16.48 -36.97 23.42
CA LYS A 60 16.99 -36.70 24.78
C LYS A 60 16.86 -35.23 25.20
N LYS A 61 17.17 -34.29 24.30
CA LYS A 61 17.00 -32.85 24.56
C LYS A 61 15.54 -32.41 24.75
N ARG A 62 14.57 -33.31 24.52
CA ARG A 62 13.14 -33.02 24.57
C ARG A 62 12.36 -34.14 25.25
N GLU A 63 12.92 -34.73 26.31
CA GLU A 63 12.24 -35.73 27.15
C GLU A 63 10.85 -35.25 27.61
N ASN A 64 10.69 -33.95 27.86
CA ASN A 64 9.42 -33.32 28.24
C ASN A 64 8.30 -33.40 27.18
N LEU A 65 8.59 -33.82 25.94
CA LEU A 65 7.59 -33.98 24.88
C LEU A 65 6.95 -35.37 24.85
N CYS A 66 7.34 -36.31 25.72
CA CYS A 66 6.81 -37.67 25.78
C CYS A 66 6.70 -38.29 24.38
N ILE A 67 7.84 -38.36 23.68
CA ILE A 67 7.92 -38.82 22.30
C ILE A 67 7.74 -40.33 22.25
N TYR A 68 6.92 -40.83 21.31
CA TYR A 68 6.70 -42.26 21.09
C TYR A 68 6.46 -42.53 19.60
N ARG A 69 6.62 -43.80 19.19
CA ARG A 69 6.23 -44.26 17.85
C ARG A 69 4.81 -44.82 17.89
N ASP A 70 3.99 -44.42 16.93
CA ASP A 70 2.64 -44.98 16.78
C ASP A 70 2.63 -46.31 15.99
N ASP A 71 1.43 -46.87 15.79
CA ASP A 71 1.22 -48.12 15.05
C ASP A 71 1.66 -48.00 13.58
N ASP A 72 1.59 -46.79 13.04
CA ASP A 72 2.09 -46.46 11.71
C ASP A 72 3.61 -46.22 11.73
N GLY A 73 4.33 -46.30 12.85
CA GLY A 73 5.77 -46.09 12.96
C GLY A 73 6.24 -44.62 12.89
N LEU A 74 5.32 -43.66 13.00
CA LEU A 74 5.58 -42.22 13.03
C LEU A 74 5.91 -41.75 14.46
N LEU A 75 6.90 -40.86 14.59
CA LEU A 75 7.19 -40.19 15.85
C LEU A 75 6.13 -39.13 16.15
N ARG A 76 5.47 -39.27 17.30
CA ARG A 76 4.46 -38.35 17.83
C ARG A 76 4.85 -37.89 19.23
N CYS A 77 4.31 -36.75 19.66
CA CYS A 77 4.41 -36.29 21.04
C CYS A 77 3.05 -36.37 21.74
N LYS A 78 3.04 -36.77 23.02
CA LYS A 78 1.81 -36.81 23.83
C LYS A 78 1.71 -35.58 24.72
N GLY A 79 0.51 -34.98 24.76
CA GLY A 79 0.18 -33.88 25.66
C GLY A 79 -0.81 -34.29 26.75
N ARG A 80 -1.32 -33.28 27.47
CA ARG A 80 -2.33 -33.45 28.55
C ARG A 80 -3.78 -33.53 28.04
N MET A 81 -4.02 -33.42 26.73
CA MET A 81 -5.37 -33.36 26.14
C MET A 81 -5.93 -34.74 25.73
N GLN A 82 -5.47 -35.83 26.34
CA GLN A 82 -5.81 -37.19 25.91
C GLN A 82 -7.31 -37.51 26.01
N ASN A 83 -7.96 -36.98 27.04
CA ASN A 83 -9.39 -37.22 27.32
C ASN A 83 -10.33 -36.30 26.52
N CYS A 84 -9.83 -35.43 25.64
CA CYS A 84 -10.67 -34.53 24.85
C CYS A 84 -11.41 -35.29 23.72
N HIS A 85 -12.52 -34.77 23.19
CA HIS A 85 -13.22 -35.39 22.03
C HIS A 85 -12.56 -35.09 20.67
N LEU A 86 -11.30 -34.64 20.66
CA LEU A 86 -10.54 -34.29 19.46
C LEU A 86 -9.91 -35.52 18.78
N GLY A 87 -9.59 -35.39 17.49
CA GLY A 87 -8.89 -36.45 16.74
C GLY A 87 -7.46 -36.71 17.23
N LYS A 88 -6.94 -37.92 16.95
CA LYS A 88 -5.60 -38.38 17.35
C LYS A 88 -4.50 -37.39 16.96
N ASP A 89 -4.54 -36.86 15.74
CA ASP A 89 -3.56 -35.91 15.20
C ASP A 89 -3.47 -34.59 15.99
N ILE A 90 -4.55 -34.14 16.63
CA ILE A 90 -4.56 -32.92 17.45
C ILE A 90 -4.03 -33.22 18.86
N LYS A 91 -4.42 -34.37 19.41
CA LYS A 91 -4.02 -34.81 20.76
C LYS A 91 -2.55 -35.20 20.81
N GLU A 92 -2.10 -35.89 19.77
CA GLU A 92 -0.81 -36.54 19.65
C GLU A 92 -0.17 -36.16 18.31
N PRO A 93 0.24 -34.89 18.14
CA PRO A 93 0.71 -34.40 16.86
C PRO A 93 2.03 -35.06 16.42
N ILE A 94 2.16 -35.22 15.11
CA ILE A 94 3.34 -35.85 14.48
C ILE A 94 4.51 -34.87 14.52
N ILE A 95 5.68 -35.35 14.96
CA ILE A 95 6.87 -34.51 15.08
C ILE A 95 7.49 -34.30 13.71
N LEU A 96 7.72 -33.05 13.34
CA LEU A 96 8.44 -32.68 12.12
C LEU A 96 9.78 -32.02 12.43
N PRO A 97 10.88 -32.41 11.75
CA PRO A 97 12.17 -31.74 11.86
C PRO A 97 12.09 -30.29 11.38
N SER A 98 12.51 -29.35 12.22
CA SER A 98 12.32 -27.91 11.99
C SER A 98 13.09 -27.34 10.78
N LYS A 99 14.17 -28.00 10.35
CA LYS A 99 15.06 -27.53 9.27
C LYS A 99 14.79 -28.22 7.92
N HIS A 100 13.95 -29.24 7.87
CA HIS A 100 13.75 -30.02 6.65
C HIS A 100 12.91 -29.24 5.62
N PRO A 101 13.23 -29.30 4.30
CA PRO A 101 12.49 -28.60 3.26
C PRO A 101 10.98 -28.91 3.23
N MET A 102 10.59 -30.16 3.43
CA MET A 102 9.16 -30.56 3.50
C MET A 102 8.41 -29.89 4.65
N THR A 103 9.06 -29.61 5.79
CA THR A 103 8.43 -28.85 6.88
C THR A 103 8.03 -27.45 6.42
N THR A 104 8.83 -26.85 5.53
CA THR A 104 8.49 -25.57 4.89
C THR A 104 7.29 -25.71 3.95
N LEU A 105 7.13 -26.84 3.26
CA LEU A 105 5.97 -27.11 2.40
C LEU A 105 4.69 -27.28 3.23
N PHE A 106 4.72 -28.01 4.34
CA PHE A 106 3.58 -28.09 5.27
C PHE A 106 3.20 -26.71 5.82
N ILE A 107 4.19 -25.89 6.19
CA ILE A 107 3.95 -24.50 6.61
C ILE A 107 3.32 -23.69 5.48
N LYS A 108 3.81 -23.84 4.23
CA LYS A 108 3.26 -23.17 3.05
C LYS A 108 1.80 -23.53 2.84
N GLU A 109 1.46 -24.82 2.87
CA GLU A 109 0.10 -25.31 2.74
C GLU A 109 -0.81 -24.75 3.84
N ALA A 110 -0.40 -24.87 5.10
CA ALA A 110 -1.18 -24.36 6.24
C ALA A 110 -1.37 -22.84 6.17
N HIS A 111 -0.36 -22.11 5.71
CA HIS A 111 -0.41 -20.66 5.53
C HIS A 111 -1.37 -20.24 4.41
N SER A 112 -1.38 -20.97 3.29
CA SER A 112 -2.34 -20.76 2.20
C SER A 112 -3.76 -21.11 2.63
N ARG A 113 -3.95 -22.25 3.32
CA ARG A 113 -5.27 -22.72 3.79
C ARG A 113 -5.91 -21.74 4.78
N CYS A 114 -5.10 -21.08 5.61
CA CYS A 114 -5.58 -20.07 6.55
C CYS A 114 -5.67 -18.66 5.93
N GLY A 115 -5.61 -18.53 4.60
CA GLY A 115 -5.79 -17.25 3.90
C GLY A 115 -4.75 -16.19 4.28
N HIS A 116 -3.50 -16.57 4.53
CA HIS A 116 -2.42 -15.64 4.87
C HIS A 116 -2.62 -14.78 6.15
N GLN A 117 -3.49 -15.20 7.08
CA GLN A 117 -3.84 -14.51 8.33
C GLN A 117 -2.70 -14.37 9.39
N GLY A 118 -1.45 -14.64 9.01
CA GLY A 118 -0.28 -14.42 9.85
C GLY A 118 0.13 -15.62 10.73
N VAL A 119 1.08 -15.37 11.64
CA VAL A 119 1.84 -16.42 12.33
C VAL A 119 0.96 -17.29 13.23
N ASN A 120 0.06 -16.69 14.01
CA ASN A 120 -0.76 -17.45 14.97
C ASN A 120 -1.72 -18.40 14.27
N CYS A 121 -2.38 -17.93 13.20
CA CYS A 121 -3.35 -18.73 12.46
C CYS A 121 -2.67 -19.90 11.72
N THR A 122 -1.55 -19.63 11.05
CA THR A 122 -0.74 -20.69 10.42
C THR A 122 -0.23 -21.69 11.46
N LEU A 123 0.26 -21.23 12.61
CA LEU A 123 0.74 -22.13 13.67
C LEU A 123 -0.39 -22.99 14.27
N ALA A 124 -1.59 -22.42 14.45
CA ALA A 124 -2.76 -23.17 14.89
C ALA A 124 -3.14 -24.25 13.88
N GLY A 125 -3.17 -23.91 12.58
CA GLY A 125 -3.42 -24.86 11.50
C GLY A 125 -2.40 -26.00 11.44
N ILE A 126 -1.11 -25.70 11.67
CA ILE A 126 -0.05 -26.72 11.77
C ILE A 126 -0.27 -27.63 12.97
N ARG A 127 -0.58 -27.07 14.15
CA ARG A 127 -0.77 -27.81 15.41
C ARG A 127 -1.98 -28.75 15.42
N GLN A 128 -2.87 -28.65 14.43
CA GLN A 128 -3.93 -29.63 14.26
C GLN A 128 -3.42 -31.03 13.89
N ARG A 129 -2.18 -31.13 13.37
CA ARG A 129 -1.60 -32.41 12.92
C ARG A 129 -0.13 -32.59 13.28
N PHE A 130 0.62 -31.49 13.37
CA PHE A 130 2.07 -31.52 13.43
C PHE A 130 2.62 -30.70 14.59
N TRP A 131 3.71 -31.19 15.17
CA TRP A 131 4.52 -30.48 16.14
C TRP A 131 5.91 -30.18 15.58
N ILE A 132 6.20 -28.89 15.40
CA ILE A 132 7.49 -28.41 14.90
C ILE A 132 8.25 -27.76 16.05
N PRO A 133 9.45 -28.24 16.41
CA PRO A 133 10.27 -27.56 17.41
C PRO A 133 10.67 -26.15 16.96
N LYS A 134 10.54 -25.19 17.89
CA LYS A 134 10.61 -23.74 17.58
C LYS A 134 9.63 -23.33 16.47
N GLY A 135 8.48 -24.01 16.34
CA GLY A 135 7.54 -23.84 15.24
C GLY A 135 7.11 -22.39 14.98
N ARG A 136 6.85 -21.60 16.04
CA ARG A 136 6.54 -20.17 15.90
C ARG A 136 7.64 -19.39 15.16
N GLN A 137 8.91 -19.68 15.44
CA GLN A 137 10.06 -19.03 14.81
C GLN A 137 10.17 -19.43 13.34
N ILE A 138 9.99 -20.71 13.03
CA ILE A 138 10.04 -21.22 11.66
C ILE A 138 8.89 -20.65 10.82
N VAL A 139 7.66 -20.66 11.35
CA VAL A 139 6.49 -20.07 10.70
C VAL A 139 6.69 -18.57 10.47
N LYS A 140 7.18 -17.82 11.48
CA LYS A 140 7.48 -16.39 11.33
C LYS A 140 8.52 -16.13 10.23
N ASN A 141 9.57 -16.94 10.18
CA ASN A 141 10.61 -16.83 9.15
C ASN A 141 10.06 -17.11 7.74
N PHE A 142 9.18 -18.11 7.61
CA PHE A 142 8.52 -18.42 6.34
C PHE A 142 7.61 -17.27 5.89
N ILE A 143 6.72 -16.78 6.76
CA ILE A 143 5.76 -15.71 6.42
C ILE A 143 6.49 -14.43 6.02
N ARG A 144 7.61 -14.10 6.67
CA ARG A 144 8.46 -12.95 6.29
C ARG A 144 8.96 -13.03 4.83
N LYS A 145 9.07 -14.23 4.26
CA LYS A 145 9.50 -14.47 2.87
C LYS A 145 8.32 -14.61 1.91
N CYS A 146 7.09 -14.74 2.38
CA CYS A 146 5.92 -14.91 1.54
C CYS A 146 5.66 -13.67 0.68
N ILE A 147 5.66 -13.84 -0.65
CA ILE A 147 5.47 -12.74 -1.62
C ILE A 147 4.09 -12.09 -1.45
N ILE A 148 3.04 -12.90 -1.26
CA ILE A 148 1.67 -12.42 -1.06
C ILE A 148 1.61 -11.54 0.19
N CYS A 149 2.11 -12.03 1.33
CA CYS A 149 2.14 -11.24 2.55
C CYS A 149 3.01 -9.99 2.43
N LYS A 150 4.15 -10.04 1.71
CA LYS A 150 4.99 -8.85 1.49
C LYS A 150 4.29 -7.79 0.66
N ARG A 151 3.57 -8.19 -0.38
CA ARG A 151 2.85 -7.28 -1.26
C ARG A 151 1.74 -6.54 -0.53
N TRP A 152 0.99 -7.24 0.32
CA TRP A 152 -0.20 -6.69 0.97
C TRP A 152 0.07 -6.09 2.36
N ASN A 153 1.01 -6.66 3.13
CA ASN A 153 1.34 -6.21 4.48
C ASN A 153 2.69 -5.48 4.55
N GLY A 154 3.29 -5.18 3.39
CA GLY A 154 4.50 -4.37 3.30
C GLY A 154 4.25 -3.00 3.90
N ARG A 155 5.14 -2.54 4.78
CA ARG A 155 5.07 -1.17 5.28
C ARG A 155 5.35 -0.21 4.12
N PRO A 156 4.71 0.97 4.09
CA PRO A 156 5.17 2.06 3.23
C PRO A 156 6.66 2.29 3.47
N TYR A 157 7.39 2.69 2.42
CA TYR A 157 8.73 3.22 2.63
C TYR A 157 8.64 4.36 3.63
N PHE A 158 9.56 4.40 4.59
CA PHE A 158 9.69 5.55 5.46
C PHE A 158 9.93 6.76 4.56
N TYR A 159 9.13 7.81 4.75
CA TYR A 159 9.42 9.08 4.12
C TYR A 159 10.80 9.53 4.61
N PRO A 160 11.66 10.05 3.72
CA PRO A 160 12.90 10.67 4.16
C PRO A 160 12.57 11.83 5.12
N ASP A 161 13.56 12.22 5.92
CA ASP A 161 13.43 13.42 6.74
C ASP A 161 12.99 14.59 5.88
N SER A 162 12.09 15.43 6.43
CA SER A 162 11.59 16.59 5.70
C SER A 162 12.76 17.49 5.33
N PRO A 163 12.95 17.84 4.05
CA PRO A 163 14.06 18.67 3.64
C PRO A 163 13.95 20.06 4.28
N PRO A 164 15.07 20.78 4.47
CA PRO A 164 15.05 22.18 4.87
C PRO A 164 14.10 22.99 3.97
N LEU A 165 13.43 23.98 4.57
CA LEU A 165 12.53 24.85 3.82
C LEU A 165 13.33 25.65 2.78
N PRO A 166 12.76 25.90 1.58
CA PRO A 166 13.45 26.68 0.56
C PRO A 166 13.62 28.13 1.01
N HIS A 167 14.70 28.78 0.55
CA HIS A 167 14.99 30.20 0.76
C HIS A 167 13.78 31.12 0.50
N SER A 168 13.03 30.86 -0.58
CA SER A 168 11.81 31.60 -0.93
C SER A 168 10.69 31.56 0.13
N ARG A 169 10.81 30.71 1.16
CA ARG A 169 9.87 30.60 2.28
C ARG A 169 10.36 31.24 3.58
N ILE A 170 11.67 31.40 3.74
CA ILE A 170 12.30 31.82 4.99
C ILE A 170 12.98 33.18 4.91
N ASP A 171 13.51 33.53 3.73
CA ASP A 171 14.22 34.78 3.55
C ASP A 171 13.23 35.95 3.57
N PRO A 172 13.53 37.05 4.29
CA PRO A 172 12.71 38.24 4.27
C PRO A 172 12.58 38.79 2.84
N SER A 173 11.35 38.90 2.37
CA SER A 173 11.02 39.41 1.03
C SER A 173 9.85 40.39 1.12
N ARG A 174 9.62 41.19 0.07
CA ARG A 174 8.38 41.96 -0.01
C ARG A 174 7.17 41.00 0.03
N PRO A 175 6.02 41.42 0.61
CA PRO A 175 4.79 40.66 0.51
C PRO A 175 4.48 40.30 -0.96
N PHE A 176 4.03 39.06 -1.17
CA PHE A 176 3.73 38.50 -2.49
C PHE A 176 4.94 38.46 -3.47
N ALA A 177 6.19 38.53 -2.99
CA ALA A 177 7.36 38.22 -3.84
C ALA A 177 7.39 36.74 -4.23
N HIS A 178 7.14 35.85 -3.27
CA HIS A 178 7.07 34.41 -3.50
C HIS A 178 5.66 33.94 -3.18
N VAL A 179 4.94 33.47 -4.18
CA VAL A 179 3.52 33.14 -4.08
C VAL A 179 3.29 31.68 -4.44
N GLY A 180 2.50 30.99 -3.62
CA GLY A 180 1.90 29.72 -3.99
C GLY A 180 0.50 29.96 -4.53
N ILE A 181 0.17 29.41 -5.69
CA ILE A 181 -1.16 29.49 -6.27
C ILE A 181 -1.80 28.12 -6.39
N ASP A 182 -3.11 28.05 -6.14
CA ASP A 182 -3.92 26.85 -6.35
C ASP A 182 -5.39 27.24 -6.57
N LEU A 183 -6.14 26.40 -7.29
CA LEU A 183 -7.54 26.63 -7.65
C LEU A 183 -8.46 25.75 -6.81
N ALA A 184 -9.33 26.40 -6.05
CA ALA A 184 -10.34 25.77 -5.23
C ALA A 184 -11.71 25.82 -5.89
N GLY A 185 -12.40 24.69 -5.94
CA GLY A 185 -13.78 24.64 -6.41
C GLY A 185 -14.22 23.23 -6.79
N PRO A 186 -15.35 23.09 -7.50
CA PRO A 186 -16.26 24.17 -7.88
C PRO A 186 -17.14 24.64 -6.70
N PHE A 187 -17.38 25.94 -6.61
CA PHE A 187 -18.45 26.55 -5.82
C PHE A 187 -19.67 26.74 -6.72
N ARG A 188 -20.86 26.41 -6.22
CA ARG A 188 -22.11 26.57 -6.97
C ARG A 188 -22.76 27.89 -6.58
N ILE A 189 -23.00 28.75 -7.57
CA ILE A 189 -23.64 30.04 -7.41
C ILE A 189 -24.77 30.19 -8.42
N VAL A 190 -25.56 31.24 -8.27
CA VAL A 190 -26.61 31.63 -9.21
C VAL A 190 -26.14 32.83 -10.02
N ASP A 191 -26.15 32.69 -11.35
CA ASP A 191 -25.80 33.79 -12.25
C ASP A 191 -26.94 34.83 -12.31
N SER A 192 -26.66 35.97 -12.93
CA SER A 192 -27.60 37.03 -13.29
C SER A 192 -28.88 36.52 -13.97
N GLU A 193 -28.79 35.47 -14.79
CA GLU A 193 -29.92 34.79 -15.46
C GLU A 193 -30.68 33.80 -14.57
N LYS A 194 -30.41 33.77 -13.25
CA LYS A 194 -30.98 32.81 -12.29
C LYS A 194 -30.64 31.34 -12.56
N GLN A 195 -29.60 31.08 -13.35
CA GLN A 195 -29.10 29.74 -13.62
C GLN A 195 -28.01 29.33 -12.63
N GLN A 196 -27.96 28.04 -12.28
CA GLN A 196 -26.90 27.48 -11.45
C GLN A 196 -25.62 27.34 -12.26
N CYS A 197 -24.56 28.04 -11.87
CA CYS A 197 -23.25 27.95 -12.50
C CYS A 197 -22.15 27.58 -11.49
N LYS A 198 -21.06 27.04 -12.03
CA LYS A 198 -19.86 26.71 -11.25
C LYS A 198 -18.88 27.86 -11.35
N ARG A 199 -18.28 28.23 -10.22
CA ARG A 199 -17.14 29.15 -10.14
C ARG A 199 -16.02 28.49 -9.36
N TRP A 200 -14.80 28.93 -9.63
CA TRP A 200 -13.61 28.55 -8.89
C TRP A 200 -13.02 29.79 -8.24
N VAL A 201 -12.22 29.59 -7.20
CA VAL A 201 -11.47 30.65 -6.54
C VAL A 201 -10.01 30.30 -6.64
N MET A 202 -9.22 31.15 -7.30
CA MET A 202 -7.77 31.10 -7.26
C MET A 202 -7.32 31.66 -5.92
N LEU A 203 -6.63 30.84 -5.15
CA LEU A 203 -5.95 31.26 -3.94
C LEU A 203 -4.48 31.53 -4.27
N ALA A 204 -4.01 32.73 -3.99
CA ALA A 204 -2.62 33.13 -4.03
C ALA A 204 -2.15 33.44 -2.60
N THR A 205 -1.20 32.68 -2.06
CA THR A 205 -0.68 32.91 -0.71
C THR A 205 0.81 33.28 -0.74
N CYS A 206 1.17 34.33 0.01
CA CYS A 206 2.55 34.73 0.20
C CYS A 206 3.30 33.68 1.05
N MET A 207 4.45 33.21 0.58
CA MET A 207 5.23 32.19 1.30
C MET A 207 5.80 32.68 2.62
N THR A 208 6.23 33.95 2.64
CA THR A 208 6.87 34.63 3.77
C THR A 208 5.84 35.05 4.83
N THR A 209 4.78 35.78 4.47
CA THR A 209 3.83 36.36 5.42
C THR A 209 2.55 35.55 5.64
N ARG A 210 2.28 34.54 4.79
CA ARG A 210 0.99 33.82 4.73
C ARG A 210 -0.21 34.67 4.34
N ALA A 211 -0.03 35.94 3.98
CA ALA A 211 -1.11 36.76 3.43
C ALA A 211 -1.72 36.06 2.21
N VAL A 212 -3.05 36.12 2.11
CA VAL A 212 -3.81 35.49 1.03
C VAL A 212 -4.39 36.57 0.12
N HIS A 213 -4.49 36.25 -1.16
CA HIS A 213 -5.24 36.98 -2.16
C HIS A 213 -6.13 36.00 -2.91
N LEU A 214 -7.40 36.34 -3.07
CA LEU A 214 -8.43 35.49 -3.64
C LEU A 214 -9.01 36.13 -4.88
N GLU A 215 -9.09 35.36 -5.96
CA GLU A 215 -9.67 35.81 -7.22
C GLU A 215 -10.69 34.79 -7.73
N ILE A 216 -11.87 35.27 -8.11
CA ILE A 216 -12.90 34.41 -8.71
C ILE A 216 -12.52 34.14 -10.16
N VAL A 217 -12.70 32.89 -10.57
CA VAL A 217 -12.36 32.36 -11.88
C VAL A 217 -13.58 31.61 -12.43
N ASN A 218 -13.98 31.92 -13.66
CA ASN A 218 -15.23 31.39 -14.21
C ASN A 218 -15.14 29.91 -14.61
N ASN A 219 -13.95 29.47 -15.01
CA ASN A 219 -13.66 28.09 -15.42
C ASN A 219 -12.17 27.78 -15.20
N LEU A 220 -11.76 26.54 -15.42
CA LEU A 220 -10.36 26.11 -15.27
C LEU A 220 -9.53 26.35 -16.55
N SER A 221 -9.83 27.37 -17.35
CA SER A 221 -9.03 27.70 -18.53
C SER A 221 -7.76 28.46 -18.17
N ALA A 222 -6.77 28.40 -19.07
CA ALA A 222 -5.53 29.15 -18.95
C ALA A 222 -5.77 30.67 -18.99
N ASN A 223 -6.70 31.15 -19.83
CA ASN A 223 -7.01 32.57 -19.96
C ASN A 223 -7.60 33.17 -18.68
N GLU A 224 -8.52 32.45 -18.04
CA GLU A 224 -9.10 32.86 -16.77
C GLU A 224 -8.05 32.87 -15.64
N THR A 225 -7.14 31.89 -15.64
CA THR A 225 -6.00 31.83 -14.71
C THR A 225 -5.04 33.01 -14.92
N ILE A 226 -4.70 33.33 -16.18
CA ILE A 226 -3.86 34.50 -16.53
C ILE A 226 -4.52 35.79 -16.06
N ASN A 227 -5.81 35.98 -16.31
CA ASN A 227 -6.54 37.18 -15.88
C ASN A 227 -6.57 37.30 -14.35
N ALA A 228 -6.69 36.19 -13.61
CA ALA A 228 -6.59 36.20 -12.15
C ALA A 228 -5.19 36.61 -11.68
N ILE A 229 -4.12 36.15 -12.34
CA ILE A 229 -2.74 36.56 -12.05
C ILE A 229 -2.52 38.05 -12.36
N ARG A 230 -3.08 38.58 -13.44
CA ARG A 230 -3.03 40.02 -13.74
C ARG A 230 -3.67 40.85 -12.64
N ARG A 231 -4.81 40.41 -12.10
CA ARG A 231 -5.48 41.07 -10.96
C ARG A 231 -4.64 41.01 -9.69
N LEU A 232 -4.02 39.86 -9.40
CA LEU A 232 -3.04 39.73 -8.31
C LEU A 232 -1.91 40.75 -8.45
N ILE A 233 -1.28 40.83 -9.62
CA ILE A 233 -0.17 41.75 -9.86
C ILE A 233 -0.60 43.21 -9.72
N ALA A 234 -1.75 43.56 -10.31
CA ALA A 234 -2.29 44.91 -10.23
C ALA A 234 -2.59 45.36 -8.79
N ARG A 235 -3.00 44.44 -7.89
CA ARG A 235 -3.36 44.76 -6.50
C ARG A 235 -2.22 44.59 -5.50
N ARG A 236 -1.38 43.58 -5.67
CA ARG A 236 -0.38 43.13 -4.68
C ARG A 236 1.06 43.36 -5.13
N GLY A 237 1.26 43.84 -6.36
CA GLY A 237 2.57 43.91 -6.98
C GLY A 237 3.03 42.55 -7.50
N LYS A 238 4.27 42.50 -7.99
CA LYS A 238 4.65 41.69 -9.15
C LYS A 238 4.89 40.17 -9.06
N PRO A 239 4.86 39.43 -7.95
CA PRO A 239 5.71 38.22 -7.82
C PRO A 239 7.10 38.15 -8.49
N GLU A 240 8.08 37.62 -7.77
CA GLU A 240 9.34 37.13 -8.32
C GLU A 240 9.24 35.64 -8.66
N ILE A 241 8.56 34.87 -7.79
CA ILE A 241 8.37 33.43 -7.96
C ILE A 241 6.90 33.06 -7.77
N ILE A 242 6.35 32.29 -8.72
CA ILE A 242 5.06 31.62 -8.60
C ILE A 242 5.31 30.11 -8.48
N ILE A 243 4.69 29.47 -7.49
CA ILE A 243 4.72 28.01 -7.32
C ILE A 243 3.30 27.44 -7.42
N SER A 244 3.11 26.45 -8.28
CA SER A 244 1.83 25.74 -8.47
C SER A 244 2.02 24.23 -8.58
N ASP A 245 0.90 23.50 -8.58
CA ASP A 245 0.87 22.11 -9.04
C ASP A 245 0.92 22.01 -10.57
N ASN A 246 1.04 20.78 -11.07
CA ASN A 246 1.07 20.49 -12.50
C ASN A 246 -0.34 20.41 -13.10
N GLY A 247 -1.31 21.15 -12.57
CA GLY A 247 -2.63 21.28 -13.17
C GLY A 247 -2.53 21.84 -14.59
N THR A 248 -3.31 21.29 -15.52
CA THR A 248 -3.23 21.64 -16.95
C THR A 248 -3.48 23.12 -17.21
N ASN A 249 -4.35 23.74 -16.41
CA ASN A 249 -4.59 25.18 -16.42
C ASN A 249 -3.31 25.98 -16.12
N PHE A 250 -2.50 25.55 -15.15
CA PHE A 250 -1.27 26.25 -14.77
C PHE A 250 -0.13 25.99 -15.74
N THR A 251 0.02 24.75 -16.24
CA THR A 251 1.04 24.44 -17.25
C THR A 251 0.78 25.21 -18.53
N LEU A 252 -0.47 25.22 -19.02
CA LEU A 252 -0.86 25.98 -20.21
C LEU A 252 -0.72 27.49 -19.99
N SER A 253 -1.11 28.02 -18.82
CA SER A 253 -0.86 29.42 -18.51
C SER A 253 0.62 29.76 -18.56
N ASN A 254 1.48 28.95 -17.94
CA ASN A 254 2.93 29.17 -17.98
C ASN A 254 3.50 29.09 -19.41
N ASP A 255 2.99 28.17 -20.24
CA ASP A 255 3.44 28.05 -21.64
C ASP A 255 3.02 29.28 -22.45
N ILE A 256 1.78 29.75 -22.31
CA ILE A 256 1.30 31.00 -22.94
C ILE A 256 2.18 32.18 -22.50
N LEU A 257 2.50 32.28 -21.22
CA LEU A 257 3.35 33.36 -20.70
C LEU A 257 4.76 33.35 -21.32
N LYS A 258 5.34 32.17 -21.54
CA LYS A 258 6.65 32.01 -22.20
C LYS A 258 6.60 32.26 -23.71
N ASP A 259 5.51 31.88 -24.37
CA ASP A 259 5.37 32.09 -25.81
C ASP A 259 5.21 33.58 -26.15
N CYS A 260 4.55 34.35 -25.29
CA CYS A 260 4.45 35.80 -25.40
C CYS A 260 5.82 36.48 -25.22
N GLU A 261 6.72 35.97 -24.36
CA GLU A 261 8.11 36.45 -24.20
C GLU A 261 8.92 36.41 -25.50
N ASN A 262 8.56 35.53 -26.42
CA ASN A 262 9.31 35.32 -27.66
C ASN A 262 8.68 35.99 -28.90
N LYS A 263 7.49 36.60 -28.78
CA LYS A 263 6.77 37.22 -29.91
C LYS A 263 6.50 38.71 -29.66
N ILE A 264 6.98 39.56 -30.58
CA ILE A 264 6.85 41.04 -30.53
C ILE A 264 5.41 41.54 -30.76
N PHE A 265 4.48 40.66 -31.13
CA PHE A 265 3.09 41.04 -31.42
C PHE A 265 2.12 39.99 -30.87
N CYS A 266 1.47 40.34 -29.77
CA CYS A 266 0.29 39.66 -29.25
C CYS A 266 -0.65 40.71 -28.64
N ASP A 267 -1.96 40.46 -28.66
CA ASP A 267 -3.00 41.38 -28.17
C ASP A 267 -2.71 41.88 -26.74
N LYS A 268 -3.17 43.10 -26.40
CA LYS A 268 -2.92 43.87 -25.14
C LYS A 268 -3.05 43.09 -23.81
N VAL A 269 -3.66 41.91 -23.83
CA VAL A 269 -3.85 41.03 -22.67
C VAL A 269 -2.58 40.24 -22.34
N GLU A 270 -1.77 39.92 -23.35
CA GLU A 270 -0.58 39.04 -23.30
C GLU A 270 0.73 39.81 -23.06
N GLU A 271 0.80 41.09 -23.44
CA GLU A 271 1.97 41.95 -23.26
C GLU A 271 2.33 42.20 -21.77
N PHE A 272 1.33 42.22 -20.87
CA PHE A 272 1.51 42.67 -19.47
C PHE A 272 2.39 41.76 -18.61
N LEU A 273 2.40 40.45 -18.86
CA LEU A 273 3.15 39.49 -18.02
C LEU A 273 4.52 39.18 -18.59
N THR A 274 4.65 39.36 -19.91
CA THR A 274 5.84 39.16 -20.73
C THR A 274 7.00 40.09 -20.36
N THR A 275 6.69 41.34 -20.00
CA THR A 275 7.71 42.34 -19.65
C THR A 275 8.34 42.08 -18.27
N GLU A 276 7.76 41.17 -17.47
CA GLU A 276 7.96 41.14 -16.03
C GLU A 276 8.79 39.95 -15.49
N LYS A 277 9.46 39.10 -16.27
CA LYS A 277 10.46 38.11 -15.75
C LYS A 277 10.03 37.37 -14.45
N VAL A 278 8.81 36.83 -14.41
CA VAL A 278 8.31 36.08 -13.23
C VAL A 278 8.75 34.62 -13.35
N GLU A 279 9.45 34.09 -12.35
CA GLU A 279 9.86 32.69 -12.37
C GLU A 279 8.72 31.77 -11.92
N TRP A 280 8.20 30.96 -12.84
CA TRP A 280 7.19 29.95 -12.50
C TRP A 280 7.84 28.58 -12.24
N ARG A 281 7.59 28.01 -11.05
CA ARG A 281 8.08 26.69 -10.64
C ARG A 281 6.92 25.74 -10.37
N PHE A 282 7.02 24.52 -10.88
CA PHE A 282 6.07 23.47 -10.58
C PHE A 282 6.57 22.57 -9.45
N ILE A 283 5.67 22.16 -8.56
CA ILE A 283 6.02 21.12 -7.58
C ILE A 283 6.23 19.77 -8.29
N THR A 284 7.04 18.91 -7.68
CA THR A 284 7.26 17.56 -8.19
C THR A 284 5.92 16.81 -8.26
N PRO A 285 5.60 16.13 -9.38
CA PRO A 285 4.39 15.33 -9.48
C PRO A 285 4.24 14.36 -8.31
N LEU A 286 3.00 14.14 -7.86
CA LEU A 286 2.67 13.25 -6.73
C LEU A 286 3.39 13.60 -5.41
N SER A 287 3.84 14.85 -5.26
CA SER A 287 4.50 15.35 -4.05
C SER A 287 3.68 16.42 -3.33
N PRO A 288 2.45 16.11 -2.84
CA PRO A 288 1.52 17.10 -2.28
C PRO A 288 2.10 17.84 -1.07
N TRP A 289 3.02 17.22 -0.32
CA TRP A 289 3.69 17.85 0.82
C TRP A 289 4.43 19.15 0.46
N LYS A 290 4.88 19.30 -0.79
CA LYS A 290 5.50 20.56 -1.27
C LYS A 290 4.48 21.70 -1.39
N GLY A 291 3.22 21.37 -1.69
CA GLY A 291 2.10 22.31 -1.80
C GLY A 291 1.32 22.53 -0.50
N GLY A 292 1.65 21.80 0.57
CA GLY A 292 0.88 21.79 1.82
C GLY A 292 0.63 23.17 2.45
N PHE A 293 1.46 24.17 2.12
CA PHE A 293 1.29 25.52 2.66
C PHE A 293 0.11 26.28 2.04
N TYR A 294 -0.16 26.14 0.74
CA TYR A 294 -1.38 26.71 0.13
C TYR A 294 -2.58 25.77 0.30
N GLU A 295 -2.39 24.45 0.37
CA GLU A 295 -3.47 23.51 0.70
C GLU A 295 -4.11 23.82 2.06
N ARG A 296 -3.27 24.18 3.05
CA ARG A 296 -3.75 24.60 4.37
C ARG A 296 -4.60 25.87 4.29
N MET A 297 -4.18 26.86 3.51
CA MET A 297 -4.92 28.12 3.31
C MET A 297 -6.24 27.86 2.56
N ILE A 298 -6.23 26.99 1.56
CA ILE A 298 -7.44 26.55 0.86
C ILE A 298 -8.43 25.88 1.82
N GLY A 299 -7.93 25.03 2.73
CA GLY A 299 -8.77 24.40 3.75
C GLY A 299 -9.47 25.43 4.64
N ILE A 300 -8.75 26.47 5.06
CA ILE A 300 -9.30 27.57 5.87
C ILE A 300 -10.36 28.34 5.07
N MET A 301 -9.99 28.83 3.88
CA MET A 301 -10.89 29.56 2.97
C MET A 301 -12.17 28.76 2.66
N LYS A 302 -12.05 27.47 2.29
CA LYS A 302 -13.21 26.60 2.01
C LYS A 302 -14.11 26.46 3.23
N ASN A 303 -13.54 26.34 4.43
CA ASN A 303 -14.33 26.23 5.65
C ASN A 303 -15.11 27.51 5.96
N VAL A 304 -14.49 28.67 5.78
CA VAL A 304 -15.13 29.98 5.94
C VAL A 304 -16.26 30.15 4.94
N LEU A 305 -15.98 30.01 3.64
CA LEU A 305 -16.97 30.14 2.58
C LEU A 305 -18.13 29.17 2.76
N ARG A 306 -17.89 27.89 3.09
CA ARG A 306 -18.97 26.91 3.31
C ARG A 306 -19.90 27.29 4.46
N LYS A 307 -19.37 27.88 5.54
CA LYS A 307 -20.18 28.33 6.68
C LYS A 307 -21.08 29.50 6.30
N PHE A 308 -20.55 30.48 5.54
CA PHE A 308 -21.35 31.60 5.05
C PHE A 308 -22.37 31.18 3.99
N MET A 309 -22.02 30.22 3.12
CA MET A 309 -22.92 29.76 2.05
C MET A 309 -24.11 28.94 2.55
N ASN A 310 -23.95 28.14 3.61
CA ASN A 310 -25.01 27.37 4.31
C ASN A 310 -26.17 26.83 3.43
N LYS A 311 -25.86 26.13 2.32
CA LYS A 311 -26.81 25.57 1.33
C LYS A 311 -27.74 26.58 0.64
N ARG A 312 -27.50 27.88 0.77
CA ARG A 312 -28.26 28.91 0.07
C ARG A 312 -27.73 29.07 -1.35
N ASN A 313 -28.66 29.36 -2.26
CA ASN A 313 -28.32 29.81 -3.60
C ASN A 313 -27.84 31.25 -3.51
N ILE A 314 -26.52 31.45 -3.59
CA ILE A 314 -25.89 32.76 -3.53
C ILE A 314 -25.68 33.25 -4.96
N ASP A 315 -26.09 34.48 -5.23
CA ASP A 315 -25.83 35.17 -6.48
C ASP A 315 -24.36 35.60 -6.59
N GLU A 316 -23.92 35.84 -7.82
CA GLU A 316 -22.53 36.16 -8.12
C GLU A 316 -21.97 37.37 -7.35
N ARG A 317 -22.77 38.43 -7.16
CA ARG A 317 -22.34 39.64 -6.44
C ARG A 317 -22.10 39.36 -4.96
N HIS A 318 -23.02 38.66 -4.30
CA HIS A 318 -22.82 38.27 -2.92
C HIS A 318 -21.67 37.27 -2.78
N PHE A 319 -21.47 36.36 -3.74
CA PHE A 319 -20.30 35.47 -3.72
C PHE A 319 -18.99 36.25 -3.81
N LEU A 320 -18.91 37.26 -4.68
CA LEU A 320 -17.77 38.18 -4.76
C LEU A 320 -17.49 38.87 -3.42
N THR A 321 -18.53 39.44 -2.78
CA THR A 321 -18.38 40.07 -1.47
C THR A 321 -17.85 39.10 -0.43
N LEU A 322 -18.40 37.89 -0.34
CA LEU A 322 -17.96 36.87 0.61
C LEU A 322 -16.50 36.44 0.39
N VAL A 323 -16.05 36.35 -0.87
CA VAL A 323 -14.65 36.02 -1.20
C VAL A 323 -13.73 37.14 -0.72
N ILE A 324 -14.09 38.41 -0.93
CA ILE A 324 -13.31 39.56 -0.48
C ILE A 324 -13.27 39.63 1.06
N GLU A 325 -14.41 39.41 1.72
CA GLU A 325 -14.47 39.35 3.19
C GLU A 325 -13.60 38.21 3.74
N THR A 326 -13.62 37.04 3.08
CA THR A 326 -12.79 35.89 3.45
C THR A 326 -11.30 36.18 3.27
N GLU A 327 -10.91 36.97 2.27
CA GLU A 327 -9.52 37.40 2.06
C GLU A 327 -9.03 38.32 3.20
N ALA A 328 -9.92 39.11 3.79
CA ALA A 328 -9.59 40.07 4.84
C ALA A 328 -9.49 39.47 6.27
N MET A 329 -10.02 38.27 6.49
CA MET A 329 -10.06 37.58 7.79
C MET A 329 -8.74 36.89 8.15
#